data_AF-A0A7S0C4U9-F1
#
_entry.id   AF-A0A7S0C4U9-F1
#
_cell.length_a   1.000
_cell.length_b   1.000
_cell.length_c   1.000
_cell.angle_alpha   90.00
_cell.angle_beta   90.00
_cell.angle_gamma   90.00
#
_symmetry.space_group_name_H-M   'P 1'
#
loop_
_entity.id
_entity.type
_entity.pdbx_description
1 polymer ?
#
loop_
_entity_poly.entity_id
_entity_poly.type
_entity_poly.pdbx_seq_one_letter_code
_entity_poly.pdbx_strand_id
1 'polypeptide(L)'
;MDWRQTTFSPCFPSIGYIIFGMPQSDEEAKKNFKILRDSHFKTLTSIFLKETKFCFSDTPTIADLSIAAILTLIKGRSKFWVAVPQEVKDYQQRVFDAFPETKENFDMLSTMCTEYSGDGADVSPLECCQNN
;
A
#
# COMPACT_ATOMS: atom_id res chain seq x y z
N MET A 1 14.01 11.34 9.34
CA MET A 1 13.33 11.75 8.10
C MET A 1 11.86 11.39 8.29
N ASP A 2 10.96 12.37 8.36
CA ASP A 2 9.53 12.10 8.55
C ASP A 2 9.00 11.47 7.24
N TRP A 3 8.50 10.24 7.32
CA TRP A 3 7.99 9.52 6.14
C TRP A 3 6.83 10.28 5.47
N ARG A 4 6.10 11.10 6.24
CA ARG A 4 5.04 12.01 5.77
C ARG A 4 5.55 13.14 4.88
N GLN A 5 6.86 13.40 4.86
CA GLN A 5 7.49 14.46 4.07
C GLN A 5 8.25 13.94 2.84
N THR A 6 8.15 12.65 2.53
CA THR A 6 8.75 12.08 1.30
C THR A 6 7.71 11.99 0.17
N THR A 7 8.16 12.18 -1.07
CA THR A 7 7.35 12.14 -2.31
C THR A 7 6.60 10.81 -2.54
N PHE A 8 6.96 9.76 -1.79
CA PHE A 8 6.26 8.48 -1.79
C PHE A 8 4.90 8.53 -1.07
N SER A 9 4.72 9.44 -0.10
CA SER A 9 3.58 9.45 0.82
C SER A 9 2.31 10.24 0.42
N PRO A 10 2.27 11.15 -0.57
CA PRO A 10 1.06 11.92 -0.82
C PRO A 10 -0.07 11.10 -1.44
N CYS A 11 0.24 9.94 -2.04
CA CYS A 11 -0.76 9.09 -2.69
C CYS A 11 -1.61 8.30 -1.69
N PHE A 12 -1.04 7.89 -0.55
CA PHE A 12 -1.69 6.99 0.39
C PHE A 12 -2.88 7.59 1.14
N PRO A 13 -2.86 8.87 1.59
CA PRO A 13 -4.02 9.51 2.17
C PRO A 13 -5.25 9.43 1.28
N SER A 14 -5.12 9.75 -0.02
CA SER A 14 -6.23 9.73 -0.98
C SER A 14 -6.80 8.32 -1.22
N ILE A 15 -6.03 7.27 -0.93
CA ILE A 15 -6.45 5.88 -1.15
C ILE A 15 -7.06 5.29 0.13
N GLY A 16 -6.35 5.35 1.25
CA GLY A 16 -6.64 4.53 2.43
C GLY A 16 -7.23 5.28 3.62
N TYR A 17 -7.19 6.62 3.68
CA TYR A 17 -7.59 7.33 4.92
C TYR A 17 -9.10 7.31 5.21
N ILE A 18 -9.91 6.82 4.27
CA ILE A 18 -11.35 6.59 4.47
C ILE A 18 -11.63 5.66 5.67
N ILE A 19 -10.71 4.72 5.97
CA ILE A 19 -10.81 3.82 7.13
C ILE A 19 -10.73 4.55 8.47
N PHE A 20 -10.19 5.78 8.48
CA PHE A 20 -10.10 6.65 9.65
C PHE A 20 -11.20 7.71 9.68
N GLY A 21 -12.26 7.55 8.87
CA GLY A 21 -13.38 8.49 8.79
C GLY A 21 -13.05 9.79 8.05
N MET A 22 -11.89 9.87 7.40
CA MET A 22 -11.49 11.05 6.63
C MET A 22 -12.08 10.95 5.21
N PRO A 23 -12.92 11.90 4.77
CA PRO A 23 -13.45 11.88 3.41
C PRO A 23 -12.33 11.98 2.38
N GLN A 24 -12.39 11.18 1.32
CA GLN A 24 -11.43 11.19 0.21
C GLN A 24 -12.15 11.09 -1.13
N SER A 25 -11.66 11.82 -2.14
CA SER A 25 -12.22 11.77 -3.49
C SER A 25 -11.83 10.48 -4.21
N ASP A 26 -12.79 9.80 -4.82
CA ASP A 26 -12.55 8.61 -5.63
C ASP A 26 -11.73 8.90 -6.89
N GLU A 27 -11.93 10.07 -7.51
CA GLU A 27 -11.16 10.50 -8.67
C GLU A 27 -9.68 10.73 -8.29
N GLU A 28 -9.46 11.37 -7.14
CA GLU A 28 -8.11 11.59 -6.62
C GLU A 28 -7.45 10.27 -6.21
N ALA A 29 -8.21 9.37 -5.56
CA ALA A 29 -7.75 8.04 -5.22
C ALA A 29 -7.26 7.28 -6.46
N LYS A 30 -8.05 7.27 -7.55
CA LYS A 30 -7.68 6.63 -8.83
C LYS A 30 -6.42 7.27 -9.43
N LYS A 31 -6.35 8.61 -9.48
CA LYS A 31 -5.19 9.35 -9.99
C LYS A 31 -3.92 8.99 -9.21
N ASN A 32 -4.00 9.00 -7.87
CA ASN A 32 -2.86 8.73 -7.00
C ASN A 32 -2.45 7.26 -7.01
N PHE A 33 -3.41 6.34 -7.14
CA PHE A 33 -3.10 4.92 -7.33
C PHE A 33 -2.39 4.66 -8.67
N LYS A 34 -2.77 5.36 -9.74
CA LYS A 34 -2.04 5.28 -11.02
C LYS A 34 -0.57 5.68 -10.86
N ILE A 35 -0.28 6.76 -10.13
CA ILE A 35 1.11 7.19 -9.82
C ILE A 35 1.83 6.11 -9.00
N LEU A 36 1.17 5.57 -7.97
CA LEU A 36 1.71 4.53 -7.12
C LEU A 36 2.11 3.29 -7.93
N ARG A 37 1.19 2.83 -8.80
CA ARG A 37 1.38 1.65 -9.65
C ARG A 37 2.46 1.85 -10.71
N ASP A 38 2.40 2.96 -11.44
CA ASP A 38 3.23 3.18 -12.62
C ASP A 38 4.65 3.65 -12.26
N SER A 39 4.85 4.21 -11.05
CA SER A 39 6.14 4.78 -10.62
C SER A 39 6.65 4.19 -9.29
N HIS A 40 5.88 4.27 -8.22
CA HIS A 40 6.40 3.98 -6.87
C HIS A 40 6.63 2.50 -6.63
N PHE A 41 5.73 1.62 -7.07
CA PHE A 41 5.93 0.16 -6.99
C PHE A 41 7.12 -0.28 -7.82
N LYS A 42 7.30 0.30 -9.01
CA LYS A 42 8.48 0.04 -9.85
C LYS A 42 9.77 0.50 -9.18
N THR A 43 9.76 1.66 -8.52
CA THR A 43 10.91 2.14 -7.74
C THR A 43 11.22 1.21 -6.58
N LEU A 44 10.20 0.76 -5.84
CA LEU A 44 10.36 -0.22 -4.76
C LEU A 44 11.05 -1.50 -5.29
N THR A 45 10.52 -2.09 -6.36
CA THR A 45 10.98 -3.42 -6.81
C THR A 45 12.28 -3.36 -7.62
N SER A 46 12.51 -2.28 -8.38
CA SER A 46 13.68 -2.15 -9.26
C SER A 46 14.87 -1.41 -8.64
N ILE A 47 14.65 -0.61 -7.59
CA ILE A 47 15.71 0.18 -6.94
C ILE A 47 15.91 -0.26 -5.51
N PHE A 48 14.86 -0.23 -4.68
CA PHE A 48 15.02 -0.52 -3.24
C PHE A 48 15.24 -2.00 -2.97
N LEU A 49 14.56 -2.88 -3.69
CA LEU A 49 14.69 -4.33 -3.56
C LEU A 49 15.63 -4.92 -4.61
N LYS A 50 16.46 -4.09 -5.26
CA LYS A 50 17.36 -4.56 -6.30
C LYS A 50 18.31 -5.60 -5.71
N GLU A 51 18.21 -6.83 -6.19
CA GLU A 51 19.06 -7.97 -5.82
C GLU A 51 19.05 -8.32 -4.31
N THR A 52 18.12 -7.75 -3.54
CA THR A 52 18.07 -7.86 -2.08
C THR A 52 16.66 -8.22 -1.62
N LYS A 53 16.56 -8.90 -0.48
CA LYS A 53 15.25 -9.35 0.04
C LYS A 53 14.41 -8.21 0.64
N PHE A 54 15.10 -7.23 1.21
CA PHE A 54 14.58 -6.07 1.93
C PHE A 54 15.19 -4.78 1.35
N CYS A 55 14.69 -3.62 1.75
CA CYS A 55 15.16 -2.34 1.22
C CYS A 55 16.67 -2.15 1.40
N PHE A 56 17.42 -2.18 0.29
CA PHE A 56 18.86 -2.04 0.21
C PHE A 56 19.66 -3.02 1.08
N SER A 57 19.08 -4.15 1.48
CA SER A 57 19.64 -5.04 2.50
C SER A 57 19.07 -6.47 2.41
N ASP A 58 19.87 -7.46 2.80
CA ASP A 58 19.38 -8.84 3.04
C ASP A 58 18.80 -9.06 4.44
N THR A 59 18.97 -8.08 5.33
CA THR A 59 18.42 -8.05 6.69
C THR A 59 17.31 -6.99 6.76
N PRO A 60 16.15 -7.31 7.36
CA PRO A 60 15.05 -6.37 7.46
C PRO A 60 15.40 -5.20 8.38
N THR A 61 14.81 -4.03 8.12
CA THR A 61 15.01 -2.81 8.89
C THR A 61 13.69 -2.10 9.19
N ILE A 62 13.73 -1.05 10.00
CA ILE A 62 12.57 -0.20 10.26
C ILE A 62 12.01 0.49 8.98
N ALA A 63 12.82 0.60 7.92
CA ALA A 63 12.36 1.13 6.64
C ALA A 63 11.33 0.17 6.01
N ASP A 64 11.58 -1.13 6.11
CA ASP A 64 10.69 -2.16 5.60
C ASP A 64 9.34 -2.15 6.35
N LEU A 65 9.39 -2.04 7.69
CA LEU A 65 8.19 -1.89 8.53
C LEU A 65 7.37 -0.66 8.12
N SER A 66 8.03 0.47 7.85
CA SER A 66 7.37 1.71 7.46
C SER A 66 6.63 1.57 6.13
N ILE A 67 7.24 0.87 5.15
CA ILE A 67 6.60 0.62 3.85
C ILE A 67 5.45 -0.39 4.00
N ALA A 68 5.67 -1.51 4.72
CA ALA A 68 4.69 -2.56 4.88
C ALA A 68 3.41 -2.08 5.58
N ALA A 69 3.55 -1.22 6.61
CA ALA A 69 2.42 -0.59 7.30
C ALA A 69 1.58 0.27 6.35
N ILE A 70 2.23 1.09 5.53
CA ILE A 70 1.56 2.00 4.60
C ILE A 70 0.87 1.21 3.47
N LEU A 71 1.47 0.12 2.98
CA LEU A 71 0.85 -0.77 1.99
C LEU A 71 -0.45 -1.40 2.52
N THR A 72 -0.55 -1.67 3.82
CA THR A 72 -1.77 -2.23 4.43
C THR A 72 -2.98 -1.30 4.26
N LEU A 73 -2.76 0.02 4.27
CA LEU A 73 -3.85 1.00 4.11
C LEU A 73 -4.58 0.88 2.76
N ILE A 74 -3.90 0.37 1.72
CA ILE A 74 -4.52 0.14 0.41
C ILE A 74 -5.67 -0.89 0.53
N LYS A 75 -5.59 -1.83 1.49
CA LYS A 75 -6.62 -2.84 1.72
C LYS A 75 -7.98 -2.24 2.09
N GLY A 76 -8.01 -0.97 2.55
CA GLY A 76 -9.25 -0.20 2.76
C GLY A 76 -10.09 0.00 1.49
N ARG A 77 -9.50 -0.19 0.31
CA ARG A 77 -10.20 -0.26 -0.98
C ARG A 77 -9.86 -1.60 -1.65
N SER A 78 -10.70 -2.60 -1.47
CA SER A 78 -10.39 -3.99 -1.85
C SER A 78 -9.97 -4.17 -3.32
N LYS A 79 -10.63 -3.47 -4.25
CA LYS A 79 -10.27 -3.48 -5.68
C LYS A 79 -8.92 -2.82 -5.98
N PHE A 80 -8.49 -1.85 -5.17
CA PHE A 80 -7.16 -1.25 -5.25
C PHE A 80 -6.11 -2.27 -4.84
N TRP A 81 -6.34 -3.00 -3.74
CA TRP A 81 -5.47 -4.08 -3.30
C TRP A 81 -5.34 -5.20 -4.34
N VAL A 82 -6.43 -5.59 -4.99
CA VAL A 82 -6.38 -6.56 -6.10
C VAL A 82 -5.41 -6.10 -7.19
N ALA A 83 -5.42 -4.81 -7.54
CA ALA A 83 -4.57 -4.23 -8.56
C ALA A 83 -3.09 -4.00 -8.15
N VAL A 84 -2.72 -4.23 -6.88
CA VAL A 84 -1.32 -4.18 -6.43
C VAL A 84 -0.54 -5.37 -7.04
N PRO A 85 0.66 -5.15 -7.62
CA PRO A 85 1.49 -6.23 -8.17
C PRO A 85 1.83 -7.31 -7.15
N GLN A 86 1.88 -8.57 -7.59
CA GLN A 86 2.15 -9.70 -6.68
C GLN A 86 3.52 -9.58 -5.99
N GLU A 87 4.55 -9.12 -6.70
CA GLU A 87 5.89 -8.91 -6.12
C GLU A 87 5.90 -7.95 -4.91
N VAL A 88 5.01 -6.95 -4.91
CA VAL A 88 4.85 -5.99 -3.81
C VAL A 88 4.12 -6.65 -2.64
N LYS A 89 3.12 -7.49 -2.92
CA LYS A 89 2.40 -8.28 -1.90
C LYS A 89 3.33 -9.29 -1.23
N ASP A 90 4.13 -9.99 -2.02
CA ASP A 90 5.11 -10.96 -1.54
C ASP A 90 6.18 -10.28 -0.68
N TYR A 91 6.64 -9.08 -1.09
CA TYR A 91 7.52 -8.26 -0.27
C TYR A 91 6.87 -7.89 1.08
N GLN A 92 5.63 -7.40 1.08
CA GLN A 92 4.93 -7.07 2.32
C GLN A 92 4.86 -8.29 3.26
N GLN A 93 4.54 -9.47 2.74
CA GLN A 93 4.49 -10.70 3.54
C GLN A 93 5.86 -11.05 4.12
N ARG A 94 6.95 -10.95 3.33
CA ARG A 94 8.32 -11.16 3.83
C ARG A 94 8.66 -10.24 5.00
N VAL A 95 8.18 -9.00 4.99
CA VAL A 95 8.39 -8.07 6.11
C VAL A 95 7.63 -8.56 7.35
N PHE A 96 6.36 -8.95 7.22
CA PHE A 96 5.59 -9.46 8.36
C PHE A 96 6.20 -10.72 8.98
N ASP A 97 6.67 -11.64 8.14
CA ASP A 97 7.33 -12.87 8.60
C ASP A 97 8.64 -12.58 9.35
N ALA A 98 9.29 -11.47 9.03
CA ALA A 98 10.56 -11.07 9.62
C ALA A 98 10.44 -10.30 10.95
N PHE A 99 9.23 -9.82 11.30
CA PHE A 99 8.94 -9.10 12.55
C PHE A 99 7.73 -9.69 13.30
N PRO A 100 7.80 -10.97 13.74
CA PRO A 100 6.67 -11.67 14.35
C PRO A 100 6.15 -10.99 15.63
N GLU A 101 6.98 -10.26 16.36
CA GLU A 101 6.61 -9.50 17.55
C GLU A 101 5.65 -8.34 17.26
N THR A 102 5.59 -7.90 16.00
CA THR A 102 4.70 -6.81 15.56
C THR A 102 3.39 -7.33 14.96
N LYS A 103 3.21 -8.67 14.91
CA LYS A 103 2.08 -9.32 14.23
C LYS A 103 0.73 -8.80 14.70
N GLU A 104 0.51 -8.67 16.00
CA GLU A 104 -0.77 -8.20 16.56
C GLU A 104 -1.13 -6.79 16.06
N ASN A 105 -0.16 -5.88 16.00
CA ASN A 105 -0.36 -4.52 15.50
C ASN A 105 -0.71 -4.52 14.00
N PHE A 106 -0.07 -5.40 13.22
CA PHE A 106 -0.34 -5.53 11.79
C PHE A 106 -1.67 -6.23 11.49
N ASP A 107 -2.03 -7.25 12.28
CA ASP A 107 -3.32 -7.92 12.19
C ASP A 107 -4.45 -6.94 12.50
N MET A 108 -4.29 -6.14 13.57
CA MET A 108 -5.25 -5.09 13.92
C MET A 108 -5.42 -4.09 12.76
N LEU A 109 -4.33 -3.55 12.23
CA LEU A 109 -4.38 -2.62 11.09
C LEU A 109 -5.00 -3.26 9.84
N SER A 110 -4.64 -4.51 9.54
CA SER A 110 -5.17 -5.25 8.39
C SER A 110 -6.67 -5.52 8.55
N THR A 111 -7.13 -5.86 9.76
CA THR A 111 -8.55 -6.08 10.07
C THR A 111 -9.33 -4.78 9.85
N MET A 112 -8.87 -3.66 10.43
CA MET A 112 -9.47 -2.34 10.22
C MET A 112 -9.60 -1.97 8.73
N CYS A 113 -8.60 -2.31 7.92
CA CYS A 113 -8.62 -2.03 6.49
C CYS A 113 -9.56 -2.97 5.72
N THR A 114 -9.53 -4.26 6.00
CA THR A 114 -10.26 -5.27 5.21
C THR A 114 -11.75 -5.36 5.55
N GLU A 115 -12.13 -4.97 6.76
CA GLU A 115 -13.54 -4.93 7.20
C GLU A 115 -14.24 -3.60 6.86
N TYR A 116 -13.51 -2.62 6.32
CA TYR A 116 -14.10 -1.34 5.93
C TYR A 116 -15.10 -1.52 4.78
N SER A 117 -16.36 -1.12 5.01
CA SER A 117 -17.46 -1.24 4.05
C SER A 117 -18.16 0.10 3.75
N GLY A 118 -17.49 1.23 4.01
CA GLY A 118 -18.05 2.57 3.80
C GLY A 118 -17.96 3.04 2.34
N ASP A 119 -18.41 4.27 2.11
CA ASP A 119 -18.36 4.90 0.78
C ASP A 119 -16.95 4.88 0.21
N GLY A 120 -16.84 4.50 -1.06
CA GLY A 120 -15.55 4.40 -1.75
C GLY A 120 -14.82 3.05 -1.59
N ALA A 121 -15.24 2.16 -0.67
CA ALA A 121 -14.60 0.87 -0.44
C ALA A 121 -14.56 -0.02 -1.70
N ASP A 122 -15.64 -0.01 -2.49
CA ASP A 122 -15.81 -0.84 -3.70
C ASP A 122 -15.40 -0.12 -5.00
N VAL A 123 -14.71 1.02 -4.92
CA VAL A 123 -14.27 1.76 -6.10
C VAL A 123 -13.18 0.98 -6.84
N SER A 124 -13.30 0.88 -8.17
CA SER A 124 -12.26 0.29 -9.00
C SER A 124 -11.12 1.30 -9.24
N PRO A 125 -9.84 0.92 -9.09
CA PRO A 125 -8.70 1.76 -9.46
C PRO A 125 -8.50 1.86 -10.98
N LEU A 126 -9.05 0.89 -11.72
CA LEU A 126 -9.01 0.83 -13.17
C LEU A 126 -10.35 1.35 -13.71
N GLU A 127 -10.31 2.15 -14.76
CA GLU A 127 -11.53 2.40 -15.54
C GLU A 127 -12.07 1.04 -15.99
N CYS A 128 -13.37 0.79 -15.79
CA CYS A 128 -14.01 -0.38 -16.38
C CYS A 128 -13.71 -0.35 -17.88
N CYS A 129 -13.29 -1.49 -18.41
CA CYS A 129 -13.01 -1.72 -19.82
C CYS A 129 -13.85 -0.79 -20.71
N GLN A 130 -13.22 0.24 -21.27
CA GLN A 130 -13.69 0.75 -22.55
C GLN A 130 -13.32 -0.35 -23.54
N ASN A 131 -14.26 -1.26 -23.76
CA ASN A 131 -14.21 -2.17 -24.89
C ASN A 131 -14.08 -1.28 -26.15
N ASN A 132 -12.91 -1.31 -26.78
CA ASN A 132 -12.70 -1.00 -28.19
C ASN A 132 -11.44 -1.74 -28.65
#